data_AF-A0A0C3C9W9-F1
#
_entry.id   AF-A0A0C3C9W9-F1
#
_cell.length_a   1.000
_cell.length_b   1.000
_cell.length_c   1.000
_cell.angle_alpha   90.00
_cell.angle_beta   90.00
_cell.angle_gamma   90.00
#
_symmetry.space_group_name_H-M   'P 1'
#
loop_
_entity.id
_entity.type
_entity.pdbx_description
1 polymer ?
#
loop_
_entity_poly.entity_id
_entity_poly.type
_entity_poly.pdbx_seq_one_letter_code
_entity_poly.pdbx_strand_id
1 'polypeptide(L)'
;MNYFNDTTSAAYNAIRAVVLIGDPVKKANEIADVDENGGDSTRSTDGIYYELQNNETISTPWYSSGKLLDICYSGDLVCNGLVLGASIIPHLLYQYSSSVQNEGARWLESHLG
;
A
#
# COMPACT_ATOMS: atom_id res chain seq x y z
N MET A 1 8.65 4.31 22.08
CA MET A 1 8.47 2.89 21.77
C MET A 1 7.43 2.79 20.67
N ASN A 2 7.81 2.29 19.49
CA ASN A 2 6.85 2.12 18.39
C ASN A 2 6.25 0.71 18.50
N TYR A 3 5.29 0.53 19.40
CA TYR A 3 4.69 -0.77 19.72
C TYR A 3 4.08 -1.46 18.50
N PHE A 4 3.75 -0.71 17.45
CA PHE A 4 3.23 -1.26 16.20
C PHE A 4 4.30 -1.91 15.32
N ASN A 5 5.59 -1.75 15.59
CA ASN A 5 6.65 -2.43 14.84
C ASN A 5 7.30 -3.58 15.63
N ASP A 6 6.95 -3.73 16.91
CA ASP A 6 7.38 -4.86 17.73
C ASP A 6 6.44 -6.04 17.48
N THR A 7 6.93 -7.02 16.73
CA THR A 7 6.18 -8.22 16.33
C THR A 7 5.75 -9.11 17.50
N THR A 8 6.32 -8.91 18.69
CA THR A 8 5.97 -9.64 19.91
C THR A 8 4.91 -8.92 20.74
N SER A 9 4.65 -7.64 20.46
CA SER A 9 3.74 -6.85 21.26
C SER A 9 2.27 -7.25 21.07
N ALA A 10 1.45 -7.00 22.09
CA ALA A 10 0.00 -7.16 21.97
C ALA A 10 -0.60 -6.24 20.88
N ALA A 11 -0.02 -5.05 20.68
CA ALA A 11 -0.50 -4.07 19.70
C ALA A 11 -0.31 -4.56 18.26
N TYR A 12 0.88 -5.04 17.90
CA TYR A 12 1.15 -5.62 16.58
C TYR A 12 0.27 -6.86 16.31
N ASN A 13 0.11 -7.71 17.32
CA ASN A 13 -0.68 -8.93 17.20
C ASN A 13 -2.19 -8.67 17.08
N ALA A 14 -2.68 -7.55 17.62
CA ALA A 14 -4.07 -7.15 17.48
C ALA A 14 -4.41 -6.67 16.06
N ILE A 15 -3.45 -6.12 15.32
CA ILE A 15 -3.65 -5.71 13.92
C ILE A 15 -3.64 -6.96 13.04
N ARG A 16 -4.78 -7.23 12.41
CA ARG A 16 -4.98 -8.39 11.54
C ARG A 16 -4.70 -8.09 10.07
N ALA A 17 -5.02 -6.88 9.63
CA ALA A 17 -4.81 -6.41 8.28
C ALA A 17 -4.58 -4.89 8.27
N VAL A 18 -3.85 -4.43 7.27
CA VAL A 18 -3.62 -3.04 6.91
C VAL A 18 -3.92 -2.91 5.42
N VAL A 19 -4.70 -1.91 5.04
CA VAL A 19 -4.96 -1.54 3.65
C VAL A 19 -4.57 -0.09 3.47
N LEU A 20 -3.74 0.17 2.47
CA LEU A 20 -3.34 1.50 2.03
C LEU A 20 -3.82 1.74 0.60
N ILE A 21 -4.06 3.01 0.30
CA ILE A 21 -4.41 3.49 -1.03
C ILE A 21 -3.60 4.75 -1.29
N GLY A 22 -2.98 4.85 -2.46
CA GLY A 22 -2.25 6.06 -2.85
C GLY A 22 -1.13 6.44 -1.88
N ASP A 23 -0.37 5.46 -1.36
CA ASP A 23 0.72 5.71 -0.40
C ASP A 23 1.85 6.56 -1.02
N PRO A 24 2.10 7.80 -0.55
CA PRO A 24 3.17 8.64 -1.06
C PRO A 24 4.58 8.09 -0.78
N VAL A 25 4.72 7.14 0.15
CA VAL A 25 5.99 6.50 0.52
C VAL A 25 6.01 5.00 0.19
N LYS A 26 5.16 4.58 -0.74
CA LYS A 26 5.18 3.23 -1.31
C LYS A 26 6.61 2.87 -1.73
N LYS A 27 7.05 1.67 -1.35
CA LYS A 27 8.38 1.15 -1.66
C LYS A 27 8.31 0.13 -2.78
N ALA A 28 9.12 0.28 -3.82
CA ALA A 28 9.14 -0.65 -4.94
C ALA A 28 9.51 -2.09 -4.53
N ASN A 29 8.97 -3.03 -5.31
CA ASN A 29 9.23 -4.48 -5.28
C ASN A 29 8.70 -5.21 -4.04
N GLU A 30 7.74 -4.65 -3.33
CA GLU A 30 7.11 -5.30 -2.20
C GLU A 30 5.89 -6.12 -2.66
N ILE A 31 5.72 -7.32 -2.09
CA ILE A 31 4.63 -8.24 -2.50
C ILE A 31 3.24 -7.71 -2.15
N ALA A 32 3.17 -6.83 -1.16
CA ALA A 32 1.97 -6.14 -0.71
C ALA A 32 1.42 -5.15 -1.75
N ASP A 33 2.26 -4.73 -2.70
CA ASP A 33 1.92 -3.70 -3.67
C ASP A 33 1.11 -4.29 -4.83
N VAL A 34 -0.08 -3.72 -5.06
CA VAL A 34 -0.94 -4.10 -6.18
C VAL A 34 -1.46 -2.88 -6.93
N ASP A 35 -1.82 -3.08 -8.19
CA ASP A 35 -2.54 -2.09 -8.98
C ASP A 35 -4.04 -2.07 -8.68
N GLU A 36 -4.78 -1.16 -9.33
CA GLU A 36 -6.22 -1.01 -9.12
C GLU A 36 -7.07 -2.24 -9.48
N ASN A 37 -6.48 -3.24 -10.14
CA ASN A 37 -7.10 -4.51 -10.53
C ASN A 37 -6.51 -5.70 -9.77
N GLY A 38 -5.66 -5.47 -8.75
CA GLY A 38 -4.96 -6.52 -8.02
C GLY A 38 -3.74 -7.11 -8.75
N GLY A 39 -3.31 -6.50 -9.86
CA GLY A 39 -2.11 -6.87 -10.60
C GLY A 39 -0.84 -6.24 -10.03
N ASP A 40 0.27 -6.33 -10.74
CA ASP A 40 1.59 -5.85 -10.31
C ASP A 40 2.13 -4.68 -11.14
N SER A 41 1.29 -3.99 -11.92
CA SER A 41 1.74 -2.94 -12.86
C SER A 41 2.46 -1.77 -12.18
N THR A 42 2.16 -1.51 -10.90
CA THR A 42 2.77 -0.47 -10.06
C THR A 42 3.74 -1.01 -9.01
N ARG A 43 4.03 -2.31 -9.04
CA ARG A 43 4.92 -2.93 -8.03
C ARG A 43 6.35 -2.42 -8.13
N SER A 44 6.84 -2.16 -9.34
CA SER A 44 8.23 -1.77 -9.57
C SER A 44 8.53 -0.28 -9.36
N THR A 45 7.59 0.49 -8.81
CA THR A 45 7.72 1.95 -8.64
C THR A 45 7.70 2.37 -7.18
N ASP A 46 8.32 3.51 -6.92
CA ASP A 46 8.29 4.18 -5.63
C ASP A 46 7.28 5.33 -5.64
N GLY A 47 6.71 5.61 -4.46
CA GLY A 47 5.90 6.79 -4.24
C GLY A 47 6.72 8.09 -4.34
N ILE A 48 6.06 9.20 -4.64
CA ILE A 48 6.72 10.49 -4.91
C ILE A 48 7.56 11.01 -3.73
N TYR A 49 7.26 10.57 -2.50
CA TYR A 49 7.98 10.96 -1.29
C TYR A 49 8.87 9.87 -0.72
N TYR A 50 8.99 8.71 -1.36
CA TYR A 50 9.84 7.61 -0.86
C TYR A 50 11.29 8.08 -0.59
N GLU A 51 11.94 8.67 -1.58
CA GLU A 51 13.32 9.19 -1.47
C GLU A 51 13.42 10.44 -0.56
N LEU A 52 12.34 11.21 -0.43
CA LEU A 52 12.32 12.45 0.37
C LEU A 52 12.21 12.18 1.87
N GLN A 53 11.75 11.00 2.26
CA GLN A 53 11.53 10.62 3.65
C GLN A 53 12.71 9.84 4.25
N ASN A 54 13.91 9.94 3.67
CA ASN A 54 15.07 9.13 4.08
C ASN A 54 14.78 7.62 4.14
N ASN A 55 13.89 7.13 3.26
CA ASN A 55 13.38 5.76 3.28
C ASN A 55 12.60 5.39 4.56
N GLU A 56 12.06 6.36 5.30
CA GLU A 56 11.02 6.15 6.31
C GLU A 56 9.70 5.79 5.62
N THR A 57 9.65 4.54 5.15
CA THR A 57 8.45 3.89 4.63
C THR A 57 7.80 3.03 5.73
N ILE A 58 6.78 2.28 5.36
CA ILE A 58 6.24 1.19 6.15
C ILE A 58 7.38 0.28 6.61
N SER A 59 7.41 -0.06 7.90
CA SER A 59 8.52 -0.84 8.45
C SER A 59 8.56 -2.26 7.85
N THR A 60 9.76 -2.80 7.65
CA THR A 60 9.99 -4.14 7.08
C THR A 60 9.11 -5.25 7.68
N PRO A 61 8.85 -5.30 9.02
CA PRO A 61 7.94 -6.28 9.60
C PRO A 61 6.56 -6.33 8.94
N TRP A 62 6.01 -5.19 8.51
CA TRP A 62 4.70 -5.14 7.87
C TRP A 62 4.71 -5.72 6.46
N TYR A 63 5.70 -5.38 5.64
CA TYR A 63 5.86 -5.98 4.31
C TYR A 63 6.05 -7.51 4.37
N SER A 64 6.72 -8.01 5.42
CA SER A 64 6.91 -9.45 5.65
C SER A 64 5.75 -10.15 6.37
N SER A 65 4.75 -9.40 6.85
CA SER A 65 3.73 -9.93 7.76
C SER A 65 2.64 -10.74 7.06
N GLY A 66 2.45 -10.54 5.75
CA GLY A 66 1.27 -10.99 5.02
C GLY A 66 -0.01 -10.25 5.40
N LYS A 67 0.05 -9.22 6.26
CA LYS A 67 -1.11 -8.43 6.72
C LYS A 67 -1.28 -7.10 5.96
N LEU A 68 -0.34 -6.74 5.10
CA LEU A 68 -0.32 -5.48 4.38
C LEU A 68 -0.78 -5.66 2.93
N LEU A 69 -1.68 -4.78 2.51
CA LEU A 69 -2.07 -4.53 1.13
C LEU A 69 -1.89 -3.04 0.84
N ASP A 70 -1.13 -2.70 -0.20
CA ASP A 70 -0.93 -1.33 -0.66
C ASP A 70 -1.37 -1.20 -2.11
N ILE A 71 -2.47 -0.49 -2.34
CA ILE A 71 -3.10 -0.37 -3.65
C ILE A 71 -2.68 0.96 -4.28
N CYS A 72 -2.02 0.87 -5.44
CA CYS A 72 -1.56 2.02 -6.19
C CYS A 72 -2.07 2.01 -7.63
N TYR A 73 -2.83 3.04 -8.00
CA TYR A 73 -3.30 3.20 -9.37
C TYR A 73 -2.14 3.39 -10.37
N SER A 74 -2.24 2.75 -11.53
CA SER A 74 -1.23 2.81 -12.60
C SER A 74 -0.89 4.22 -13.11
N GLY A 75 -1.76 5.20 -12.89
CA GLY A 75 -1.50 6.61 -13.24
C GLY A 75 -1.41 7.55 -12.06
N ASP A 76 -1.45 7.06 -10.82
CA ASP A 76 -1.44 7.89 -9.63
C ASP A 76 -0.02 8.37 -9.33
N LEU A 77 0.23 9.66 -9.57
CA LEU A 77 1.53 10.29 -9.32
C LEU A 77 1.99 10.18 -7.86
N VAL A 78 1.09 10.05 -6.89
CA VAL A 78 1.43 10.01 -5.47
C VAL A 78 2.15 8.70 -5.12
N CYS A 79 1.58 7.56 -5.49
CA CYS A 79 2.14 6.25 -5.16
C CYS A 79 2.96 5.61 -6.28
N ASN A 80 2.70 5.98 -7.54
CA ASN A 80 3.42 5.46 -8.71
C ASN A 80 4.60 6.35 -9.11
N GLY A 81 4.76 7.49 -8.44
CA GLY A 81 5.85 8.43 -8.66
C GLY A 81 5.81 9.13 -10.02
N LEU A 82 6.97 9.60 -10.46
CA LEU A 82 7.13 10.37 -11.70
C LEU A 82 7.34 9.47 -12.94
N VAL A 83 6.40 8.57 -13.20
CA VAL A 83 6.40 7.74 -14.42
C VAL A 83 5.66 8.41 -15.58
N LEU A 84 5.90 7.95 -16.82
CA LEU A 84 5.19 8.46 -17.99
C LEU A 84 3.68 8.22 -17.85
N GLY A 85 2.89 9.29 -17.94
CA GLY A 85 1.43 9.22 -17.81
C GLY A 85 0.92 9.37 -16.38
N ALA A 86 1.81 9.51 -15.39
CA ALA A 86 1.42 9.81 -14.02
C ALA A 86 0.75 11.20 -13.91
N SER A 87 -0.29 11.29 -13.09
CA SER A 87 -1.08 12.49 -12.85
C SER A 87 -1.70 12.44 -11.45
N ILE A 88 -2.15 13.58 -10.94
CA ILE A 88 -2.92 13.62 -9.69
C ILE A 88 -4.35 13.10 -9.86
N ILE A 89 -4.87 13.00 -11.10
CA ILE A 89 -6.26 12.63 -11.35
C ILE A 89 -6.59 11.21 -10.84
N PRO A 90 -5.79 10.16 -11.15
CA PRO A 90 -6.06 8.81 -10.65
C PRO A 90 -6.05 8.70 -9.12
N HIS A 91 -5.29 9.56 -8.42
CA HIS A 91 -5.28 9.63 -6.95
C HIS A 91 -6.67 9.88 -6.35
N LEU A 92 -7.55 10.56 -7.09
CA LEU A 92 -8.89 10.93 -6.62
C LEU A 92 -9.94 9.84 -6.89
N LEU A 93 -9.55 8.71 -7.51
CA LEU A 93 -10.49 7.71 -8.04
C LEU A 93 -10.73 6.50 -7.13
N TYR A 94 -9.91 6.27 -6.10
CA TYR A 94 -10.01 5.06 -5.25
C TYR A 94 -11.42 4.83 -4.68
N GLN A 95 -12.10 5.90 -4.25
CA GLN A 95 -13.44 5.80 -3.67
C GLN A 95 -14.53 5.40 -4.68
N TYR A 96 -14.30 5.62 -5.98
CA TYR A 96 -15.26 5.33 -7.05
C TYR A 96 -14.98 4.01 -7.77
N SER A 97 -13.84 3.37 -7.47
CA SER A 97 -13.44 2.12 -8.12
C SER A 97 -14.01 0.92 -7.41
N SER A 98 -15.00 0.28 -8.02
CA SER A 98 -15.55 -0.98 -7.49
C SER A 98 -14.47 -2.06 -7.36
N SER A 99 -13.47 -2.08 -8.23
CA SER A 99 -12.35 -3.03 -8.14
C SER A 99 -11.55 -2.82 -6.85
N VAL A 100 -11.10 -1.58 -6.59
CA VAL A 100 -10.36 -1.23 -5.37
C VAL A 100 -11.20 -1.50 -4.11
N GLN A 101 -12.48 -1.08 -4.11
CA GLN A 101 -13.36 -1.30 -2.97
C GLN A 101 -13.56 -2.79 -2.68
N ASN A 102 -13.75 -3.59 -3.71
CA ASN A 102 -13.89 -5.04 -3.57
C ASN A 102 -12.58 -5.70 -3.13
N GLU A 103 -11.43 -5.26 -3.63
CA GLU A 103 -10.13 -5.79 -3.25
C GLU A 103 -9.81 -5.53 -1.78
N GLY A 104 -9.98 -4.29 -1.33
CA GLY A 104 -9.83 -3.93 0.08
C GLY A 104 -10.80 -4.69 0.98
N ALA A 105 -12.07 -4.83 0.59
CA ALA A 105 -13.05 -5.59 1.35
C ALA A 105 -12.67 -7.08 1.46
N ARG A 106 -12.30 -7.73 0.35
CA ARG A 106 -11.85 -9.14 0.34
C ARG A 106 -10.63 -9.35 1.22
N TRP A 107 -9.66 -8.44 1.16
CA TRP A 107 -8.47 -8.50 2.00
C TRP A 107 -8.79 -8.43 3.49
N LEU A 108 -9.67 -7.50 3.88
CA LEU A 108 -10.10 -7.37 5.27
C LEU A 108 -10.86 -8.61 5.74
N GLU A 109 -11.80 -9.11 4.93
CA GLU A 109 -12.57 -10.32 5.24
C GLU A 109 -11.67 -11.55 5.42
N SER A 110 -10.66 -11.75 4.57
CA SER A 110 -9.77 -12.92 4.66
C SER A 110 -8.86 -12.92 5.90
N HIS A 111 -8.70 -11.77 6.55
CA HIS A 111 -7.84 -11.61 7.74
C HIS A 111 -8.61 -11.46 9.05
N LEU A 112 -9.91 -11.16 8.98
CA LEU A 112 -10.79 -10.96 10.14
C LEU A 112 -11.78 -12.11 10.35
N GLY A 113 -12.03 -12.94 9.33
CA GLY A 113 -12.89 -14.12 9.37
C GLY A 113 -12.27 -15.35 10.04
#